data_AF-A0A2T4H0D8-F1
#
_entry.id   AF-A0A2T4H0D8-F1
#
_cell.length_a   1.000
_cell.length_b   1.000
_cell.length_c   1.000
_cell.angle_alpha   90.00
_cell.angle_beta   90.00
_cell.angle_gamma   90.00
#
_symmetry.space_group_name_H-M   'P 1'
#
loop_
_entity.id
_entity.type
_entity.pdbx_description
1 polymer ?
#
loop_
_entity_poly.entity_id
_entity_poly.type
_entity_poly.pdbx_seq_one_letter_code
_entity_poly.pdbx_strand_id
1 'polypeptide(L)'
;MPEESRDPIETDCFLLRTDLYYEPLSRQQTVEIFRVNIKRLRGIEDEKQRQLEGTELEQPRLRIMAKSIIEYAQSYYDEHENTPHLRWKGRQIRNTFQIASSFAYYNMNKASLDKTNPESGQLVSPVLDERHFEKVAVAIEQFGNYMDYTKAIADADQARIETIRADHMRNEDLAPRRHD
;
A
#
# COMPACT_ATOMS: atom_id res chain seq x y z
N MET A 1 -55.71 0.69 36.70
CA MET A 1 -55.63 2.11 36.32
C MET A 1 -54.15 2.43 36.14
N PRO A 2 -53.79 3.17 35.07
CA PRO A 2 -52.88 2.77 33.97
C PRO A 2 -51.38 2.92 34.33
N GLU A 3 -50.48 2.14 33.75
CA GLU A 3 -49.74 2.43 32.49
C GLU A 3 -48.87 3.69 32.58
N GLU A 4 -47.57 3.51 32.83
CA GLU A 4 -46.57 4.46 32.34
C GLU A 4 -45.29 3.72 31.93
N SER A 5 -45.20 3.57 30.61
CA SER A 5 -44.06 3.20 29.78
C SER A 5 -42.73 3.81 30.22
N ARG A 6 -41.70 2.96 30.33
CA ARG A 6 -40.31 3.39 30.09
C ARG A 6 -39.65 2.41 29.13
N ASP A 7 -39.37 2.92 27.94
CA ASP A 7 -38.74 2.23 26.83
C ASP A 7 -37.41 1.56 27.21
N PRO A 8 -37.08 0.38 26.65
CA PRO A 8 -35.74 -0.16 26.74
C PRO A 8 -34.84 0.67 25.82
N ILE A 9 -33.82 1.34 26.37
CA ILE A 9 -32.71 1.84 25.58
C ILE A 9 -31.94 0.60 25.09
N GLU A 10 -32.38 0.14 23.93
CA GLU A 10 -31.68 -0.63 22.93
C GLU A 10 -30.23 -0.12 22.85
N THR A 11 -29.35 -0.74 23.62
CA THR A 11 -27.90 -0.64 23.37
C THR A 11 -27.56 -1.78 22.44
N ASP A 12 -28.08 -1.64 21.23
CA ASP A 12 -27.61 -2.33 20.05
C ASP A 12 -26.17 -1.88 19.83
N CYS A 13 -25.25 -2.56 20.50
CA CYS A 13 -23.84 -2.54 20.16
C CYS A 13 -23.74 -3.30 18.84
N PHE A 14 -24.19 -2.64 17.78
CA PHE A 14 -24.10 -3.09 16.40
C PHE A 14 -22.61 -3.20 16.11
N LEU A 15 -22.06 -4.39 16.36
CA LEU A 15 -20.83 -4.84 15.75
C LEU A 15 -21.09 -4.78 14.25
N LEU A 16 -20.80 -3.63 13.62
CA LEU A 16 -20.60 -3.53 12.19
C LEU A 16 -19.34 -4.35 11.85
N ARG A 17 -19.42 -5.68 11.97
CA ARG A 17 -18.67 -6.55 11.09
C ARG A 17 -19.52 -6.67 9.84
N THR A 18 -19.54 -5.60 9.04
CA THR A 18 -19.93 -5.74 7.65
C THR A 18 -18.97 -6.77 7.08
N ASP A 19 -19.44 -7.99 6.86
CA ASP A 19 -18.74 -9.01 6.10
C ASP A 19 -18.67 -8.50 4.64
N LEU A 20 -17.85 -7.47 4.42
CA LEU A 20 -17.56 -6.89 3.12
C LEU A 20 -16.66 -7.87 2.39
N TYR A 21 -17.28 -8.83 1.72
CA TYR A 21 -16.58 -9.67 0.76
C TYR A 21 -16.20 -8.80 -0.43
N TYR A 22 -14.95 -8.37 -0.47
CA TYR A 22 -14.37 -7.77 -1.66
C TYR A 22 -13.79 -8.87 -2.53
N GLU A 23 -14.35 -9.03 -3.73
CA GLU A 23 -13.77 -9.92 -4.73
C GLU A 23 -12.31 -9.55 -5.00
N PRO A 24 -11.42 -10.55 -5.16
CA PRO A 24 -10.07 -10.31 -5.63
C PRO A 24 -10.09 -9.50 -6.94
N LEU A 25 -9.13 -8.59 -7.08
CA LEU A 25 -9.03 -7.78 -8.28
C LEU A 25 -8.89 -8.67 -9.52
N SER A 26 -9.71 -8.41 -10.53
CA SER A 26 -9.53 -8.99 -11.87
C SER A 26 -8.32 -8.36 -12.58
N ARG A 27 -7.89 -9.01 -13.66
CA ARG A 27 -6.82 -8.51 -14.54
C ARG A 27 -7.11 -7.10 -15.03
N GLN A 28 -8.34 -6.86 -15.50
CA GLN A 28 -8.78 -5.57 -16.01
C GLN A 28 -8.79 -4.50 -14.92
N GLN A 29 -9.32 -4.81 -13.73
CA GLN A 29 -9.30 -3.89 -12.60
C GLN A 29 -7.87 -3.55 -12.15
N THR A 30 -6.97 -4.53 -12.14
CA THR A 30 -5.56 -4.31 -11.80
C THR A 30 -4.92 -3.32 -12.76
N VAL A 31 -5.05 -3.55 -14.07
CA VAL A 31 -4.54 -2.63 -15.11
C VAL A 31 -5.17 -1.24 -14.98
N GLU A 32 -6.46 -1.16 -14.70
CA GLU A 32 -7.14 0.14 -14.53
C GLU A 32 -6.63 0.89 -13.31
N ILE A 33 -6.38 0.21 -12.18
CA ILE A 33 -5.75 0.82 -11.00
C ILE A 33 -4.37 1.36 -11.35
N PHE A 34 -3.57 0.65 -12.16
CA PHE A 34 -2.29 1.17 -12.65
C PHE A 34 -2.48 2.44 -13.49
N ARG A 35 -3.45 2.47 -14.41
CA ARG A 35 -3.76 3.68 -15.22
C ARG A 35 -4.15 4.87 -14.34
N VAL A 36 -5.01 4.65 -13.34
CA VAL A 36 -5.43 5.68 -12.39
C VAL A 36 -4.23 6.22 -11.62
N ASN A 37 -3.32 5.36 -11.16
CA ASN A 37 -2.11 5.79 -10.45
C ASN A 37 -1.13 6.53 -11.37
N ILE A 38 -0.96 6.11 -12.63
CA ILE A 38 -0.17 6.85 -13.63
C ILE A 38 -0.75 8.25 -13.85
N LYS A 39 -2.07 8.37 -14.03
CA LYS A 39 -2.75 9.66 -14.22
C LYS A 39 -2.55 10.55 -12.99
N ARG A 40 -2.70 9.99 -11.79
CA ARG A 40 -2.48 10.69 -10.53
C ARG A 40 -1.03 11.19 -10.42
N LEU A 41 -0.06 10.33 -10.75
CA LEU A 41 1.36 10.68 -10.68
C LEU A 41 1.69 11.82 -11.64
N ARG A 42 1.17 11.79 -12.87
CA ARG A 42 1.28 12.92 -13.82
C ARG A 42 0.72 14.21 -13.23
N GLY A 43 -0.46 14.16 -12.62
CA GLY A 43 -1.06 15.33 -11.99
C GLY A 43 -0.22 15.91 -10.84
N ILE A 44 0.41 15.04 -10.04
CA ILE A 44 1.35 15.46 -8.98
C ILE A 44 2.58 16.13 -9.58
N GLU A 45 3.15 15.57 -10.65
CA GLU A 45 4.31 16.16 -11.34
C GLU A 45 3.97 17.51 -11.96
N ASP A 46 2.80 17.65 -12.59
CA ASP A 46 2.36 18.91 -13.20
C ASP A 46 2.19 19.99 -12.14
N GLU A 47 1.59 19.65 -11.00
CA GLU A 47 1.46 20.57 -9.86
C GLU A 47 2.82 20.95 -9.28
N LYS A 48 3.73 19.99 -9.16
CA LYS A 48 5.09 20.24 -8.71
C LYS A 48 5.84 21.20 -9.64
N GLN A 49 5.71 21.03 -10.95
CA GLN A 49 6.33 21.95 -11.91
C GLN A 49 5.74 23.37 -11.79
N ARG A 50 4.41 23.51 -11.67
CA ARG A 50 3.77 24.81 -11.41
C ARG A 50 4.26 25.51 -10.15
N GLN A 51 4.54 24.75 -9.09
CA GLN A 51 5.05 25.30 -7.83
C GLN A 51 6.52 25.74 -7.91
N LEU A 52 7.28 25.14 -8.84
CA LEU A 52 8.68 25.49 -9.07
C LEU A 52 8.83 26.66 -10.07
N GLU A 53 7.83 26.90 -10.90
CA GLU A 53 7.76 28.07 -11.78
C GLU A 53 7.90 29.36 -10.96
N GLY A 54 9.02 30.07 -11.15
CA GLY A 54 9.34 31.31 -10.42
C GLY A 54 10.24 31.13 -9.19
N THR A 55 10.69 29.91 -8.89
CA THR A 55 11.72 29.64 -7.89
C THR A 55 13.09 29.41 -8.55
N GLU A 56 14.19 29.63 -7.82
CA GLU A 56 15.55 29.31 -8.28
C GLU A 56 15.85 27.79 -8.30
N LEU A 57 14.91 26.96 -7.84
CA LEU A 57 15.08 25.51 -7.74
C LEU A 57 14.67 24.84 -9.05
N GLU A 58 15.65 24.35 -9.82
CA GLU A 58 15.39 23.50 -10.97
C GLU A 58 15.27 22.03 -10.54
N GLN A 59 14.07 21.46 -10.64
CA GLN A 59 13.88 20.00 -10.53
C GLN A 59 13.30 19.44 -11.83
N PRO A 60 14.00 18.48 -12.48
CA PRO A 60 13.53 17.92 -13.72
C PRO A 60 12.26 17.08 -13.52
N ARG A 61 11.34 17.20 -14.46
CA ARG A 61 10.06 16.47 -14.49
C ARG A 61 10.28 14.96 -14.61
N LEU A 62 9.53 14.17 -13.84
CA LEU A 62 9.55 12.71 -13.96
C LEU A 62 8.98 12.24 -15.30
N ARG A 63 9.79 11.46 -16.05
CA ARG A 63 9.39 10.87 -17.32
C ARG A 63 8.79 9.49 -17.10
N ILE A 64 7.47 9.37 -17.24
CA ILE A 64 6.73 8.14 -16.94
C ILE A 64 6.52 7.30 -18.20
N MET A 65 7.14 6.11 -18.26
CA MET A 65 6.99 5.14 -19.35
C MET A 65 5.69 4.34 -19.20
N ALA A 66 4.55 5.01 -19.43
CA ALA A 66 3.24 4.43 -19.16
C ALA A 66 2.95 3.12 -19.91
N LYS A 67 3.46 2.97 -21.14
CA LYS A 67 3.27 1.73 -21.92
C LYS A 67 3.92 0.53 -21.22
N SER A 68 5.19 0.66 -20.84
CA SER A 68 5.92 -0.45 -20.21
C SER A 68 5.39 -0.78 -18.81
N ILE A 69 4.95 0.23 -18.05
CA ILE A 69 4.29 0.03 -16.74
C ILE A 69 2.97 -0.74 -16.89
N ILE A 70 2.21 -0.49 -17.96
CA ILE A 70 0.95 -1.21 -18.21
C ILE A 70 1.19 -2.63 -18.70
N GLU A 71 2.20 -2.84 -19.54
CA GLU A 71 2.65 -4.19 -19.94
C GLU A 71 3.13 -4.99 -18.72
N TYR A 72 3.88 -4.35 -17.82
CA TYR A 72 4.28 -4.94 -16.55
C TYR A 72 3.08 -5.32 -15.68
N ALA A 73 2.08 -4.45 -15.53
CA ALA A 73 0.90 -4.75 -14.71
C ALA A 73 0.13 -5.99 -15.22
N GLN A 74 0.14 -6.20 -16.54
CA GLN A 74 -0.43 -7.38 -17.18
C GLN A 74 0.41 -8.63 -16.88
N SER A 75 1.72 -8.59 -17.18
CA SER A 75 2.64 -9.70 -16.92
C SER A 75 2.60 -10.11 -15.45
N TYR A 76 2.67 -9.14 -14.54
CA TYR A 76 2.62 -9.36 -13.10
C TYR A 76 1.34 -10.07 -12.66
N TYR A 77 0.18 -9.69 -13.22
CA TYR A 77 -1.07 -10.37 -12.91
C TYR A 77 -1.08 -11.81 -13.42
N ASP A 78 -0.61 -12.02 -14.65
CA ASP A 78 -0.60 -13.31 -15.34
C ASP A 78 0.37 -14.28 -14.65
N GLU A 79 1.54 -13.81 -14.21
CA GLU A 79 2.51 -14.57 -13.41
C GLU A 79 1.94 -15.05 -12.06
N HIS A 80 1.03 -14.28 -11.47
CA HIS A 80 0.37 -14.59 -10.20
C HIS A 80 -1.04 -15.15 -10.41
N GLU A 81 -1.33 -15.72 -11.58
CA GLU A 81 -2.62 -16.35 -11.86
C GLU A 81 -2.89 -17.50 -10.87
N ASN A 82 -1.88 -18.36 -10.66
CA ASN A 82 -1.94 -19.53 -9.78
C ASN A 82 -1.73 -19.21 -8.29
N THR A 83 -1.35 -17.98 -7.94
CA THR A 83 -1.12 -17.52 -6.57
C THR A 83 -1.91 -16.25 -6.24
N PRO A 84 -3.26 -16.28 -6.25
CA PRO A 84 -4.08 -15.08 -6.07
C PRO A 84 -3.83 -14.32 -4.75
N HIS A 85 -3.41 -15.03 -3.70
CA HIS A 85 -3.11 -14.45 -2.39
C HIS A 85 -1.85 -13.58 -2.37
N LEU A 86 -0.94 -13.75 -3.34
CA LEU A 86 0.28 -12.95 -3.50
C LEU A 86 0.07 -11.70 -4.38
N ARG A 87 -1.08 -11.58 -5.05
CA ARG A 87 -1.37 -10.43 -5.91
C ARG A 87 -1.47 -9.15 -5.09
N TRP A 88 -0.88 -8.08 -5.63
CA TRP A 88 -1.03 -6.76 -5.05
C TRP A 88 -2.48 -6.29 -5.02
N LYS A 89 -2.95 -5.98 -3.82
CA LYS A 89 -4.20 -5.25 -3.56
C LYS A 89 -4.05 -3.80 -3.99
N GLY A 90 -5.17 -3.09 -4.18
CA GLY A 90 -5.16 -1.70 -4.66
C GLY A 90 -4.29 -0.74 -3.83
N ARG A 91 -4.21 -0.94 -2.50
CA ARG A 91 -3.31 -0.17 -1.63
C ARG A 91 -1.83 -0.50 -1.83
N GLN A 92 -1.50 -1.78 -2.02
CA GLN A 92 -0.14 -2.20 -2.33
C GLN A 92 0.31 -1.56 -3.64
N ILE A 93 -0.53 -1.60 -4.68
CA ILE A 93 -0.24 -0.91 -5.97
C ILE A 93 0.05 0.57 -5.73
N ARG A 94 -0.82 1.29 -5.02
CA ARG A 94 -0.60 2.71 -4.72
C ARG A 94 0.73 2.98 -4.00
N ASN A 95 1.04 2.18 -2.98
CA ASN A 95 2.28 2.32 -2.23
C ASN A 95 3.50 2.00 -3.11
N THR A 96 3.41 0.99 -3.96
CA THR A 96 4.44 0.64 -4.94
C THR A 96 4.76 1.81 -5.86
N PHE A 97 3.75 2.54 -6.37
CA PHE A 97 4.00 3.73 -7.18
C PHE A 97 4.80 4.81 -6.43
N GLN A 98 4.56 4.98 -5.13
CA GLN A 98 5.34 5.92 -4.31
C GLN A 98 6.80 5.49 -4.24
N ILE A 99 7.06 4.22 -3.87
CA ILE A 99 8.42 3.68 -3.73
C ILE A 99 9.16 3.70 -5.08
N ALA A 100 8.50 3.27 -6.15
CA ALA A 100 9.07 3.23 -7.49
C ALA A 100 9.44 4.64 -7.99
N SER A 101 8.60 5.66 -7.72
CA SER A 101 8.92 7.04 -8.04
C SER A 101 10.15 7.54 -7.26
N SER A 102 10.27 7.19 -5.97
CA SER A 102 11.44 7.52 -5.17
C SER A 102 12.72 6.87 -5.72
N PHE A 103 12.65 5.62 -6.19
CA PHE A 103 13.79 4.98 -6.85
C PHE A 103 14.20 5.69 -8.14
N ALA A 104 13.24 6.16 -8.95
CA ALA A 104 13.55 6.90 -10.18
C ALA A 104 14.32 8.19 -9.87
N TYR A 105 13.90 8.94 -8.84
CA TYR A 105 14.61 10.13 -8.37
C TYR A 105 15.99 9.80 -7.77
N TYR A 106 16.11 8.72 -7.00
CA TYR A 106 17.39 8.27 -6.44
C TYR A 106 18.40 7.87 -7.54
N ASN A 107 17.96 7.11 -8.55
CA ASN A 107 18.81 6.68 -9.66
C ASN A 107 19.33 7.86 -10.48
N MET A 108 18.52 8.91 -10.65
CA MET A 108 18.96 10.17 -11.25
C MET A 108 20.09 10.80 -10.42
N ASN A 109 19.89 10.98 -9.12
CA ASN A 109 20.88 11.60 -8.25
C ASN A 109 22.21 10.82 -8.26
N LYS A 110 22.15 9.48 -8.23
CA LYS A 110 23.34 8.64 -8.34
C LYS A 110 24.04 8.81 -9.70
N ALA A 111 23.29 8.81 -10.80
CA ALA A 111 23.85 9.03 -12.14
C ALA A 111 24.46 10.43 -12.33
N SER A 112 23.95 11.44 -11.63
CA SER A 112 24.53 12.79 -11.61
C SER A 112 25.84 12.84 -10.82
N LEU A 113 25.99 12.02 -9.77
CA LEU A 113 27.21 11.94 -8.96
C LEU A 113 28.32 11.13 -9.64
N ASP A 114 27.97 10.07 -10.39
CA ASP A 114 28.94 9.20 -11.08
C ASP A 114 29.49 9.80 -12.39
N LYS A 115 28.90 10.88 -12.92
CA LYS A 115 29.39 11.56 -14.14
C LYS A 115 30.51 12.55 -13.81
N THR A 116 31.75 12.07 -13.89
CA THR A 116 33.01 12.85 -13.88
C THR A 116 33.24 13.72 -15.13
N ASN A 117 32.21 13.99 -15.95
CA ASN A 117 32.32 14.84 -17.14
C ASN A 117 31.33 16.03 -17.04
N PRO A 118 31.82 17.24 -16.71
CA PRO A 118 30.99 18.44 -16.54
C PRO A 118 30.49 19.06 -17.86
N GLU A 119 30.81 18.50 -19.03
CA GLU A 119 30.51 19.11 -20.32
C GLU A 119 29.11 18.80 -20.88
N SER A 120 28.39 17.85 -20.30
CA SER A 120 26.96 17.68 -20.59
C SER A 120 26.15 18.30 -19.44
N GLY A 121 26.01 19.62 -19.44
CA GLY A 121 25.17 20.39 -18.51
C GLY A 121 23.66 20.11 -18.66
N GLN A 122 23.29 18.88 -18.98
CA GLN A 122 21.94 18.44 -19.26
C GLN A 122 21.40 17.72 -18.03
N LEU A 123 20.50 18.38 -17.31
CA LEU A 123 19.71 17.80 -16.22
C LEU A 123 19.04 16.51 -16.72
N VAL A 124 19.54 15.36 -16.27
CA VAL A 124 18.97 14.06 -16.63
C VAL A 124 17.61 13.96 -15.95
N SER A 125 16.53 13.88 -16.73
CA SER A 125 15.20 13.69 -16.15
C SER A 125 15.07 12.27 -15.55
N PRO A 126 14.52 12.13 -14.33
CA PRO A 126 14.30 10.83 -13.74
C PRO A 126 13.27 10.07 -14.59
N VAL A 127 13.50 8.77 -14.79
CA VAL A 127 12.67 7.92 -15.65
C VAL A 127 12.02 6.85 -14.78
N LEU A 128 10.69 6.78 -14.82
CA LEU A 128 9.93 5.72 -14.18
C LEU A 128 9.52 4.69 -15.24
N ASP A 129 10.02 3.47 -15.09
CA ASP A 129 9.81 2.32 -15.96
C ASP A 129 9.46 1.06 -15.14
N GLU A 130 9.24 -0.07 -15.81
CA GLU A 130 8.88 -1.37 -15.23
C GLU A 130 9.92 -1.92 -14.26
N ARG A 131 11.21 -1.65 -14.48
CA ARG A 131 12.33 -2.18 -13.67
C ARG A 131 12.25 -1.70 -12.23
N HIS A 132 11.69 -0.52 -12.01
CA HIS A 132 11.45 0.00 -10.67
C HIS A 132 10.37 -0.81 -9.94
N PHE A 133 9.33 -1.26 -10.65
CA PHE A 133 8.28 -2.09 -10.07
C PHE A 133 8.77 -3.50 -9.78
N GLU A 134 9.60 -4.09 -10.66
CA GLU A 134 10.27 -5.37 -10.40
C GLU A 134 11.09 -5.33 -9.10
N LYS A 135 11.90 -4.28 -8.91
CA LYS A 135 12.67 -4.10 -7.67
C LYS A 135 11.78 -4.02 -6.44
N VAL A 136 10.64 -3.31 -6.53
CA VAL A 136 9.68 -3.23 -5.43
C VAL A 136 9.04 -4.59 -5.17
N ALA A 137 8.70 -5.35 -6.21
CA ALA A 137 8.15 -6.70 -6.07
C ALA A 137 9.10 -7.63 -5.33
N VAL A 138 10.37 -7.68 -5.75
CA VAL A 138 11.42 -8.45 -5.09
C VAL A 138 11.56 -8.03 -3.62
N ALA A 139 11.58 -6.73 -3.33
CA ALA A 139 11.70 -6.24 -1.97
C ALA A 139 10.49 -6.62 -1.08
N ILE A 140 9.27 -6.57 -1.63
CA ILE A 140 8.05 -6.98 -0.93
C ILE A 140 8.07 -8.48 -0.66
N GLU A 141 8.49 -9.30 -1.63
CA GLU A 141 8.59 -10.75 -1.48
C GLU A 141 9.64 -11.13 -0.42
N GLN A 142 10.84 -10.55 -0.51
CA GLN A 142 11.90 -10.77 0.48
C GLN A 142 11.47 -10.36 1.89
N PHE A 143 10.75 -9.25 2.00
CA PHE A 143 10.18 -8.82 3.28
C PHE A 143 9.13 -9.82 3.78
N GLY A 144 8.24 -10.32 2.91
CA GLY A 144 7.28 -11.36 3.25
C GLY A 144 7.97 -12.61 3.79
N ASN A 145 8.95 -13.13 3.06
CA ASN A 145 9.74 -14.29 3.46
C ASN A 145 10.47 -14.08 4.80
N TYR A 146 11.01 -12.88 5.02
CA TYR A 146 11.64 -12.52 6.29
C TYR A 146 10.63 -12.47 7.44
N MET A 147 9.45 -11.91 7.21
CA MET A 147 8.38 -11.89 8.21
C MET A 147 7.90 -13.30 8.54
N ASP A 148 7.75 -14.17 7.55
CA ASP A 148 7.34 -15.56 7.78
C ASP A 148 8.43 -16.34 8.54
N TYR A 149 9.70 -16.10 8.22
CA TYR A 149 10.84 -16.70 8.93
C TYR A 149 10.92 -16.25 10.40
N THR A 150 10.73 -14.96 10.66
CA THR A 150 10.84 -14.38 12.01
C THR A 150 9.60 -14.64 12.87
N LYS A 151 8.41 -14.62 12.27
CA LYS A 151 7.13 -14.85 12.93
C LYS A 151 6.65 -16.28 12.79
N ALA A 152 7.50 -17.27 13.06
CA ALA A 152 7.12 -18.69 13.02
C ALA A 152 5.81 -19.02 13.79
N ILE A 153 5.34 -18.10 14.64
CA ILE A 153 4.02 -18.06 15.28
C ILE A 153 3.42 -16.65 15.07
N ALA A 154 2.16 -16.57 14.61
CA ALA A 154 1.46 -15.28 14.46
C ALA A 154 1.37 -14.54 15.81
N ASP A 155 1.44 -13.20 15.83
CA ASP A 155 1.42 -12.42 17.09
C ASP A 155 0.22 -12.78 18.01
N ALA A 156 -0.92 -13.14 17.42
CA ALA A 156 -2.09 -13.62 18.15
C ALA A 156 -1.89 -15.01 18.77
N ASP A 157 -1.23 -15.93 18.05
CA ASP A 157 -0.88 -17.26 18.56
C ASP A 157 0.24 -17.18 19.60
N GLN A 158 1.20 -16.27 19.42
CA GLN A 158 2.26 -16.01 20.38
C GLN A 158 1.67 -15.44 21.67
N ALA A 159 0.79 -14.44 21.58
CA ALA A 159 0.12 -13.87 22.75
C ALA A 159 -0.83 -14.86 23.45
N ARG A 160 -1.39 -15.82 22.71
CA ARG A 160 -2.14 -16.97 23.28
C ARG A 160 -1.22 -17.94 24.00
N ILE A 161 -0.09 -18.31 23.39
CA ILE A 161 0.92 -19.22 23.97
C ILE A 161 1.55 -18.60 25.22
N GLU A 162 1.88 -17.32 25.17
CA GLU A 162 2.42 -16.55 26.30
C GLU A 162 1.37 -16.21 27.35
N THR A 163 0.09 -16.56 27.13
CA THR A 163 -1.04 -16.28 28.03
C THR A 163 -1.20 -14.78 28.34
N ILE A 164 -0.69 -13.89 27.47
CA ILE A 164 -0.76 -12.43 27.62
C ILE A 164 -2.17 -11.93 27.30
N ARG A 165 -2.88 -12.62 26.38
CA ARG A 165 -4.30 -12.37 26.18
C ARG A 165 -5.10 -13.04 27.29
N ALA A 166 -6.01 -12.27 27.90
CA ALA A 166 -7.01 -12.78 28.84
C ALA A 166 -8.12 -13.55 28.11
N ASP A 167 -7.77 -14.51 27.24
CA ASP A 167 -8.72 -15.29 26.44
C ASP A 167 -9.61 -16.21 27.30
N HIS A 168 -9.23 -16.39 28.58
CA HIS A 168 -10.03 -17.09 29.59
C HIS A 168 -11.12 -16.19 30.22
N MET A 169 -11.04 -14.88 30.07
CA MET A 169 -12.04 -13.96 30.61
C MET A 169 -13.19 -13.82 29.64
N ARG A 170 -14.35 -14.32 30.06
CA ARG A 170 -15.61 -14.12 29.34
C ARG A 170 -16.17 -12.76 29.77
N ASN A 171 -16.99 -12.13 28.93
CA ASN A 171 -17.64 -10.85 29.29
C ASN A 171 -18.44 -10.94 30.60
N GLU A 172 -18.91 -12.15 30.96
CA GLU A 172 -19.58 -12.45 32.23
C GLU A 172 -18.69 -12.21 33.45
N ASP A 173 -17.38 -12.42 33.33
CA ASP A 173 -16.41 -12.30 34.42
C ASP A 173 -16.01 -10.83 34.68
N LEU A 174 -16.33 -9.93 33.75
CA LEU A 174 -16.09 -8.48 33.82
C LEU A 174 -17.26 -7.70 34.41
N ALA A 175 -18.42 -8.35 34.62
CA ALA A 175 -19.58 -7.69 35.21
C ALA A 175 -19.35 -7.48 36.73
N PRO A 176 -19.58 -6.26 37.27
CA PRO A 176 -19.40 -6.01 38.69
C PRO A 176 -20.36 -6.89 39.50
N ARG A 177 -19.81 -7.70 40.43
CA ARG A 177 -20.64 -8.48 41.35
C ARG A 177 -21.46 -7.50 42.19
N ARG A 178 -22.79 -7.59 42.05
CA ARG A 178 -23.69 -6.89 42.95
C ARG A 178 -23.49 -7.49 44.33
N HIS A 179 -22.96 -6.70 45.26
CA HIS A 179 -22.95 -7.04 46.67
C HIS A 179 -24.35 -6.75 47.21
N ASP A 180 -24.99 -7.80 47.72
CA ASP A 180 -26.24 -7.75 48.47
C ASP A 180 -26.01 -7.20 49.89
#